data_AF-A0A512AS59-F1
#
_entry.id   AF-A0A512AS59-F1
#
_cell.length_a   1.000
_cell.length_b   1.000
_cell.length_c   1.000
_cell.angle_alpha   90.00
_cell.angle_beta   90.00
_cell.angle_gamma   90.00
#
_symmetry.space_group_name_H-M   'P 1'
#
loop_
_entity.id
_entity.type
_entity.pdbx_description
1 polymer ?
#
loop_
_entity_poly.entity_id
_entity_poly.type
_entity_poly.pdbx_seq_one_letter_code
_entity_poly.pdbx_strand_id
1 'polypeptide(L)'
;MGLPNTITIVTERSTHHPASVSFQNEFGDYEHLSFNSDSISGQYLPLNIKSRHPGLLQVSHGSQVPAYLVTGDTLRLIPPIRYISNYAYQGKRPGEINFYQLLDQKSLGMNAGDLMGVHRDEEVFHPRVKMLNYLVNQRRALLQRVKDSLALSPEFDRFIQNEITAHYLISLLAPFYRQPYKPQPLRPTYLDTLAHFYSSGFFNQHHLVFSSPGYRRSVIFYTRFLSRASLQTPAAMETLYRTAHEKFSGQTRQYALFSLLKEHLPQNPNVAPFLELGKKDITYKPYRRYLDSLATRPKILTNNPQLLNNALTTLKGEKITWQELLARNRGKVMYVNFWASWFDLSLDQLVLSQQLQARLKESEVVFVYLSVDRPKDKVQWQQTIRARGLTQSNNQHYLINDQSPLATFITGKKDGFPLLNYLLISKTGQVAAIKARPPGDPELQNDITTLLHKE
;
A
#
# COMPACT_ATOMS: atom_id res chain seq x y z
N MET A 1 -15.22 -33.52 -2.29
CA MET A 1 -15.51 -32.13 -1.88
C MET A 1 -14.21 -31.34 -1.95
N GLY A 2 -14.13 -30.33 -2.82
CA GLY A 2 -12.91 -29.50 -2.89
C GLY A 2 -12.67 -28.77 -1.58
N LEU A 3 -11.42 -28.71 -1.13
CA LEU A 3 -11.04 -27.96 0.07
C LEU A 3 -11.61 -26.54 0.00
N PRO A 4 -12.17 -25.99 1.10
CA PRO A 4 -12.71 -24.64 1.09
C PRO A 4 -11.59 -23.65 0.77
N ASN A 5 -11.70 -22.95 -0.37
CA ASN A 5 -10.76 -21.91 -0.84
C ASN A 5 -10.84 -20.60 -0.02
N THR A 6 -11.14 -20.71 1.27
CA THR A 6 -11.48 -19.60 2.14
C THR A 6 -10.71 -19.66 3.45
N ILE A 7 -10.25 -18.51 3.91
CA ILE A 7 -9.79 -18.27 5.27
C ILE A 7 -10.94 -17.59 6.00
N THR A 8 -11.38 -18.14 7.14
CA THR A 8 -12.49 -17.61 7.91
C THR A 8 -11.96 -16.91 9.16
N ILE A 9 -12.51 -15.74 9.48
CA ILE A 9 -12.17 -14.98 10.68
C ILE A 9 -13.44 -14.75 11.48
N VAL A 10 -13.35 -15.04 12.78
CA VAL A 10 -14.45 -14.87 13.72
C VAL A 10 -13.96 -14.08 14.93
N THR A 11 -14.83 -13.24 15.47
CA THR A 11 -14.57 -12.50 16.70
C THR A 11 -15.90 -12.18 17.37
N GLU A 12 -15.89 -12.09 18.69
CA GLU A 12 -17.03 -11.55 19.42
C GLU A 12 -17.10 -10.04 19.23
N ARG A 13 -18.31 -9.48 19.28
CA ARG A 13 -18.50 -8.03 19.18
C ARG A 13 -18.01 -7.37 20.46
N SER A 14 -17.06 -6.45 20.33
CA SER A 14 -16.65 -5.56 21.41
C SER A 14 -16.98 -4.12 21.02
N THR A 15 -17.73 -3.42 21.87
CA THR A 15 -18.04 -1.99 21.69
C THR A 15 -16.81 -1.11 21.89
N HIS A 16 -15.83 -1.61 22.64
CA HIS A 16 -14.60 -0.89 22.99
C HIS A 16 -13.45 -1.21 22.02
N HIS A 17 -13.50 -2.38 21.38
CA HIS A 17 -12.50 -2.88 20.43
C HIS A 17 -13.19 -3.33 19.14
N PRO A 18 -13.55 -2.42 18.21
CA PRO A 18 -14.00 -2.84 16.90
C PRO A 18 -12.83 -3.53 16.17
N ALA A 19 -13.03 -4.76 15.71
CA ALA A 19 -12.06 -5.47 14.91
C ALA A 19 -12.24 -5.10 13.43
N SER A 20 -11.13 -4.85 12.75
CA SER A 20 -11.02 -4.95 11.29
C SER A 20 -9.74 -5.67 10.95
N VAL A 21 -9.65 -6.21 9.75
CA VAL A 21 -8.48 -6.95 9.29
C VAL A 21 -7.94 -6.36 8.01
N SER A 22 -6.64 -6.46 7.82
CA SER A 22 -5.95 -6.00 6.63
C SER A 22 -4.91 -7.00 6.17
N PHE A 23 -4.78 -7.17 4.85
CA PHE A 23 -3.80 -8.09 4.24
C PHE A 23 -3.42 -7.59 2.85
N GLN A 24 -2.33 -8.10 2.28
CA GLN A 24 -2.01 -7.84 0.86
C GLN A 24 -2.53 -8.98 -0.02
N ASN A 25 -3.34 -8.65 -1.02
CA ASN A 25 -3.79 -9.60 -2.03
C ASN A 25 -2.65 -10.01 -2.98
N GLU A 26 -2.93 -10.89 -3.95
CA GLU A 26 -1.94 -11.38 -4.93
C GLU A 26 -1.35 -10.30 -5.84
N PHE A 27 -1.99 -9.13 -5.95
CA PHE A 27 -1.51 -8.00 -6.73
C PHE A 27 -0.63 -7.03 -5.93
N GLY A 28 -0.38 -7.31 -4.65
CA GLY A 28 0.32 -6.38 -3.76
C GLY A 28 -0.55 -5.25 -3.23
N ASP A 29 -1.86 -5.28 -3.47
CA ASP A 29 -2.78 -4.29 -2.93
C ASP A 29 -3.20 -4.67 -1.51
N TYR A 30 -3.18 -3.69 -0.61
CA TYR A 30 -3.82 -3.83 0.69
C TYR A 30 -5.33 -3.89 0.56
N GLU A 31 -5.92 -4.92 1.16
CA GLU A 31 -7.35 -5.08 1.38
C GLU A 31 -7.64 -4.82 2.86
N HIS A 32 -8.79 -4.20 3.13
CA HIS A 32 -9.27 -3.93 4.49
C HIS A 32 -10.71 -4.42 4.64
N LEU A 33 -10.95 -5.30 5.60
CA LEU A 33 -12.27 -5.88 5.84
C LEU A 33 -12.74 -5.55 7.25
N SER A 34 -13.97 -5.04 7.36
CA SER A 34 -14.65 -4.82 8.64
C SER A 34 -15.72 -5.89 8.85
N PHE A 35 -15.95 -6.30 10.09
CA PHE A 35 -17.04 -7.23 10.41
C PHE A 35 -18.39 -6.54 10.24
N ASN A 36 -19.31 -7.20 9.53
CA ASN A 36 -20.72 -6.84 9.50
C ASN A 36 -21.42 -7.41 10.74
N SER A 37 -22.43 -6.71 11.26
CA SER A 37 -23.27 -7.23 12.34
C SER A 37 -24.53 -7.85 11.77
N ASP A 38 -24.95 -8.98 12.34
CA ASP A 38 -26.26 -9.57 12.12
C ASP A 38 -27.34 -8.59 12.61
N SER A 39 -28.37 -8.37 11.79
CA SER A 39 -29.37 -7.32 12.05
C SER A 39 -30.31 -7.66 13.21
N ILE A 40 -30.40 -8.93 13.61
CA ILE A 40 -31.30 -9.40 14.67
C ILE A 40 -30.54 -9.53 15.99
N SER A 41 -29.46 -10.30 16.00
CA SER A 41 -28.65 -10.59 17.19
C SER A 41 -27.61 -9.51 17.51
N GLY A 42 -27.26 -8.68 16.53
CA GLY A 42 -26.19 -7.69 16.66
C GLY A 42 -24.79 -8.29 16.74
N GLN A 43 -24.63 -9.62 16.61
CA GLN A 43 -23.33 -10.29 16.64
C GLN A 43 -22.56 -10.09 15.33
N TYR A 44 -21.22 -10.18 15.37
CA TYR A 44 -20.42 -10.12 14.15
C TYR A 44 -20.57 -11.38 13.31
N LEU A 45 -20.84 -11.20 12.03
CA LEU A 45 -20.83 -12.25 11.02
C LEU A 45 -19.38 -12.64 10.67
N PRO A 46 -19.09 -13.92 10.41
CA PRO A 46 -17.77 -14.36 9.99
C PRO A 46 -17.27 -13.64 8.74
N LEU A 47 -16.01 -13.21 8.73
CA LEU A 47 -15.35 -12.72 7.54
C LEU A 47 -14.75 -13.90 6.77
N ASN A 48 -15.02 -13.96 5.47
CA ASN A 48 -14.51 -15.02 4.59
C ASN A 48 -13.62 -14.41 3.50
N ILE A 49 -12.32 -14.68 3.59
CA ILE A 49 -11.34 -14.24 2.61
C ILE A 49 -11.11 -15.37 1.62
N LYS A 50 -11.45 -15.13 0.34
CA LYS A 50 -11.15 -16.08 -0.73
C LYS A 50 -9.67 -15.95 -1.10
N SER A 51 -8.90 -17.00 -0.86
CA SER A 51 -7.49 -17.06 -1.26
C SER A 51 -7.09 -18.47 -1.67
N ARG A 52 -6.24 -18.55 -2.69
CA ARG A 52 -5.60 -19.79 -3.15
C ARG A 52 -4.21 -19.98 -2.57
N HIS A 53 -3.70 -18.98 -1.86
CA HIS A 53 -2.35 -18.93 -1.34
C HIS A 53 -2.38 -18.57 0.14
N PRO A 54 -1.40 -19.05 0.93
CA PRO A 54 -1.17 -18.53 2.26
C PRO A 54 -0.95 -17.02 2.24
N GLY A 55 -1.23 -16.36 3.36
CA GLY A 55 -1.05 -14.92 3.47
C GLY A 55 -0.84 -14.47 4.89
N LEU A 56 -0.30 -13.26 5.02
CA LEU A 56 -0.20 -12.55 6.29
C LEU A 56 -1.40 -11.65 6.48
N LEU A 57 -2.11 -11.86 7.58
CA LEU A 57 -3.28 -11.08 7.95
C LEU A 57 -3.01 -10.33 9.24
N GLN A 58 -3.25 -9.02 9.24
CA GLN A 58 -3.07 -8.14 10.37
C GLN A 58 -4.41 -7.63 10.87
N VAL A 59 -4.67 -7.69 12.19
CA VAL A 59 -5.83 -7.00 12.78
C VAL A 59 -5.49 -5.52 12.92
N SER A 60 -6.35 -4.63 12.45
CA SER A 60 -6.15 -3.18 12.50
C SER A 60 -6.49 -2.64 13.91
N HIS A 61 -5.69 -3.02 14.91
CA HIS A 61 -5.82 -2.58 16.29
C HIS A 61 -4.44 -2.39 16.93
N GLY A 62 -4.09 -1.16 17.31
CA GLY A 62 -2.81 -0.86 17.96
C GLY A 62 -1.59 -1.37 17.18
N SER A 63 -0.63 -1.97 17.89
CA SER A 63 0.61 -2.52 17.35
C SER A 63 0.51 -4.00 17.00
N GLN A 64 -0.66 -4.47 16.57
CA GLN A 64 -0.88 -5.89 16.30
C GLN A 64 0.02 -6.41 15.18
N VAL A 65 0.71 -7.53 15.46
CA VAL A 65 1.48 -8.29 14.46
C VAL A 65 0.60 -9.19 13.59
N PRO A 66 1.02 -9.50 12.35
CA PRO A 66 0.26 -10.37 11.47
C PRO A 66 0.23 -11.83 11.96
N ALA A 67 -0.80 -12.55 11.53
CA ALA A 67 -0.88 -14.01 11.58
C ALA A 67 -0.64 -14.60 10.19
N TYR A 68 0.12 -15.70 10.13
CA TYR A 68 0.21 -16.51 8.92
C TYR A 68 -0.99 -17.46 8.84
N LEU A 69 -1.76 -17.35 7.77
CA LEU A 69 -2.97 -18.14 7.55
C LEU A 69 -2.89 -18.86 6.21
N VAL A 70 -3.41 -20.08 6.17
CA VAL A 70 -3.56 -20.86 4.94
C VAL A 70 -5.03 -21.15 4.68
N THR A 71 -5.34 -21.44 3.42
CA THR A 71 -6.66 -21.81 2.96
C THR A 71 -7.28 -22.94 3.82
N GLY A 72 -8.51 -22.74 4.29
CA GLY A 72 -9.21 -23.66 5.20
C GLY A 72 -9.04 -23.34 6.69
N ASP A 73 -8.19 -22.38 7.06
CA ASP A 73 -8.06 -21.95 8.45
C ASP A 73 -9.30 -21.18 8.93
N THR A 74 -9.59 -21.34 10.22
CA THR A 74 -10.46 -20.43 10.96
C THR A 74 -9.64 -19.77 12.06
N LEU A 75 -9.48 -18.44 11.96
CA LEU A 75 -8.83 -17.62 12.97
C LEU A 75 -9.91 -17.00 13.88
N ARG A 76 -9.88 -17.36 15.16
CA ARG A 76 -10.68 -16.69 16.19
C ARG A 76 -9.83 -15.60 16.83
N LEU A 77 -10.32 -14.36 16.74
CA LEU A 77 -9.75 -13.22 17.43
C LEU A 77 -10.42 -13.12 18.80
N ILE A 78 -9.60 -13.07 19.85
CA ILE A 78 -10.07 -12.89 21.22
C ILE A 78 -9.80 -11.43 21.60
N PRO A 79 -10.86 -10.62 21.84
CA PRO A 79 -10.70 -9.23 22.21
C PRO A 79 -9.82 -9.07 23.45
N PRO A 80 -8.98 -8.02 23.50
CA PRO A 80 -8.20 -7.74 24.69
C PRO A 80 -9.10 -7.36 25.87
N ILE A 81 -8.69 -7.74 27.09
CA ILE A 81 -9.37 -7.35 28.33
C ILE A 81 -9.09 -5.88 28.69
N ARG A 82 -7.97 -5.32 28.20
CA ARG A 82 -7.53 -3.94 28.45
C ARG A 82 -7.30 -3.20 27.15
N TYR A 83 -7.60 -1.90 27.13
CA TYR A 83 -7.56 -1.07 25.93
C TYR A 83 -6.23 -1.06 25.16
N ILE A 84 -5.12 -1.18 25.91
CA ILE A 84 -3.75 -1.15 25.38
C ILE A 84 -3.23 -2.51 24.90
N SER A 85 -4.02 -3.58 25.04
CA SER A 85 -3.58 -4.93 24.70
C SER A 85 -3.99 -5.33 23.27
N ASN A 86 -3.18 -6.20 22.69
CA ASN A 86 -3.43 -6.80 21.38
C ASN A 86 -4.48 -7.92 21.47
N TYR A 87 -5.15 -8.21 20.37
CA TYR A 87 -5.98 -9.41 20.22
C TYR A 87 -5.13 -10.67 20.35
N ALA A 88 -5.64 -11.66 21.08
CA ALA A 88 -5.07 -13.00 21.06
C ALA A 88 -5.63 -13.80 19.88
N TYR A 89 -4.80 -14.68 19.32
CA TYR A 89 -5.15 -15.49 18.16
C TYR A 89 -5.32 -16.95 18.54
N GLN A 90 -6.47 -17.52 18.17
CA GLN A 90 -6.77 -18.94 18.36
C GLN A 90 -7.11 -19.59 17.02
N GLY A 91 -6.57 -20.79 16.79
CA GLY A 91 -6.80 -21.57 15.57
C GLY A 91 -6.13 -22.94 15.63
N LYS A 92 -6.25 -23.71 14.55
CA LYS A 92 -5.78 -25.11 14.49
C LYS A 92 -4.25 -25.28 14.56
N ARG A 93 -3.48 -24.28 14.12
CA ARG A 93 -2.01 -24.29 14.11
C ARG A 93 -1.47 -23.15 14.98
N PRO A 94 -1.62 -23.24 16.32
CA PRO A 94 -1.32 -22.13 17.22
C PRO A 94 0.14 -21.69 17.15
N GLY A 95 1.09 -22.61 16.91
CA GLY A 95 2.51 -22.30 16.76
C GLY A 95 2.81 -21.37 15.58
N GLU A 96 2.20 -21.62 14.42
CA GLU A 96 2.39 -20.81 13.21
C GLU A 96 1.63 -19.48 13.29
N ILE A 97 0.37 -19.53 13.74
CA ILE A 97 -0.50 -18.35 13.86
C ILE A 97 0.10 -17.31 14.82
N ASN A 98 0.70 -17.77 15.92
CA ASN A 98 1.26 -16.90 16.96
C ASN A 98 2.77 -16.69 16.83
N PHE A 99 3.44 -17.19 15.79
CA PHE A 99 4.90 -17.09 15.68
C PHE A 99 5.39 -15.64 15.64
N TYR A 100 4.70 -14.75 14.93
CA TYR A 100 5.04 -13.32 14.91
C TYR A 100 4.82 -12.66 16.27
N GLN A 101 3.82 -13.10 17.05
CA GLN A 101 3.64 -12.63 18.43
C GLN A 101 4.80 -13.08 19.32
N LEU A 102 5.28 -14.32 19.14
CA LEU A 102 6.45 -14.83 19.84
C LEU A 102 7.71 -14.01 19.50
N LEU A 103 7.92 -13.65 18.23
CA LEU A 103 9.03 -12.77 17.85
C LEU A 103 8.97 -11.43 18.59
N ASP A 104 7.82 -10.78 18.61
CA ASP A 104 7.62 -9.51 19.30
C ASP A 104 7.84 -9.63 20.81
N GLN A 105 7.29 -10.67 21.45
CA GLN A 105 7.47 -10.96 22.88
C GLN A 105 8.94 -11.18 23.27
N LYS A 106 9.77 -11.65 22.33
CA LYS A 106 11.22 -11.83 22.52
C LYS A 106 12.03 -10.61 22.07
N SER A 107 11.39 -9.48 21.76
CA SER A 107 12.04 -8.28 21.20
C SER A 107 12.79 -8.55 19.89
N LEU A 108 12.34 -9.55 19.14
CA LEU A 108 12.85 -9.96 17.83
C LEU A 108 11.82 -9.73 16.70
N GLY A 109 10.82 -8.89 16.97
CA GLY A 109 9.78 -8.50 16.02
C GLY A 109 10.31 -7.93 14.72
N MET A 110 9.65 -8.22 13.59
CA MET A 110 9.98 -7.69 12.27
C MET A 110 9.17 -6.42 11.99
N ASN A 111 9.52 -5.33 12.68
CA ASN A 111 8.72 -4.10 12.73
C ASN A 111 9.30 -2.95 11.89
N ALA A 112 8.63 -1.78 11.89
CA ALA A 112 9.09 -0.60 11.17
C ALA A 112 10.49 -0.11 11.60
N GLY A 113 10.87 -0.39 12.85
CA GLY A 113 12.19 -0.05 13.41
C GLY A 113 13.33 -0.74 12.69
N ASP A 114 13.14 -1.95 12.17
CA ASP A 114 14.10 -2.63 11.28
C ASP A 114 14.16 -1.99 9.89
N LEU A 115 12.97 -1.70 9.34
CA LEU A 115 12.78 -1.09 8.01
C LEU A 115 13.29 0.36 7.92
N MET A 116 13.66 0.96 9.06
CA MET A 116 14.55 2.12 9.09
C MET A 116 15.94 1.81 8.49
N GLY A 117 16.23 0.56 8.10
CA GLY A 117 17.22 0.18 7.10
C GLY A 117 18.63 0.67 7.36
N VAL A 118 19.51 0.61 6.37
CA VAL A 118 20.82 1.26 6.43
C VAL A 118 20.73 2.69 5.89
N HIS A 119 21.45 3.60 6.52
CA HIS A 119 21.58 4.98 6.08
C HIS A 119 22.82 5.14 5.20
N ARG A 120 22.84 6.21 4.41
CA ARG A 120 24.00 6.56 3.57
C ARG A 120 25.14 7.18 4.38
N ASP A 121 24.84 7.69 5.57
CA ASP A 121 25.80 8.25 6.52
C ASP A 121 26.64 7.11 7.14
N GLU A 122 27.96 7.23 7.01
CA GLU A 122 28.95 6.25 7.49
C GLU A 122 28.91 6.07 9.02
N GLU A 123 28.65 7.13 9.79
CA GLU A 123 28.57 7.02 11.26
C GLU A 123 27.38 6.16 11.69
N VAL A 124 26.32 6.15 10.87
CA VAL A 124 25.10 5.37 11.13
C VAL A 124 25.19 3.99 10.47
N PHE A 125 25.91 3.84 9.36
CA PHE A 125 25.93 2.62 8.55
C PHE A 125 26.45 1.39 9.32
N HIS A 126 27.64 1.45 9.92
CA HIS A 126 28.23 0.27 10.59
C HIS A 126 27.46 -0.20 11.82
N PRO A 127 27.09 0.67 12.78
CA PRO A 127 26.27 0.26 13.91
C PRO A 127 24.97 -0.40 13.45
N ARG A 128 24.38 0.13 12.37
CA ARG A 128 23.14 -0.36 11.82
C ARG A 128 23.27 -1.71 11.14
N VAL A 129 24.27 -1.92 10.30
CA VAL A 129 24.56 -3.23 9.69
C VAL A 129 24.84 -4.28 10.77
N LYS A 130 25.62 -3.93 11.80
CA LYS A 130 25.87 -4.82 12.95
C LYS A 130 24.58 -5.21 13.66
N MET A 131 23.70 -4.24 13.93
CA MET A 131 22.40 -4.49 14.55
C MET A 131 21.52 -5.41 13.68
N LEU A 132 21.45 -5.16 12.37
CA LEU A 132 20.66 -5.97 11.45
C LEU A 132 21.18 -7.42 11.36
N ASN A 133 22.50 -7.61 11.33
CA ASN A 133 23.13 -8.94 11.41
C ASN A 133 22.82 -9.66 12.72
N TYR A 134 22.84 -8.94 13.84
CA TYR A 134 22.43 -9.50 15.13
C TYR A 134 20.97 -9.98 15.09
N LEU A 135 20.04 -9.13 14.64
CA LEU A 135 18.62 -9.46 14.60
C LEU A 135 18.31 -10.66 13.70
N VAL A 136 18.86 -10.71 12.48
CA VAL A 136 18.62 -11.84 11.56
C VAL A 136 19.14 -13.16 12.14
N ASN A 137 20.29 -13.14 12.81
CA ASN A 137 20.87 -14.32 13.46
C ASN A 137 20.05 -14.77 14.68
N GLN A 138 19.60 -13.83 15.52
CA GLN A 138 18.76 -14.14 16.67
C GLN A 138 17.40 -14.70 16.27
N ARG A 139 16.77 -14.17 15.21
CA ARG A 139 15.50 -14.69 14.67
C ARG A 139 15.66 -16.12 14.16
N ARG A 140 16.72 -16.40 13.40
CA ARG A 140 17.03 -17.75 12.90
C ARG A 140 17.31 -18.72 14.04
N ALA A 141 18.09 -18.30 15.03
CA ALA A 141 18.38 -19.11 16.21
C ALA A 141 17.13 -19.40 17.06
N LEU A 142 16.24 -18.41 17.23
CA LEU A 142 14.96 -18.62 17.90
C LEU A 142 14.11 -19.62 17.13
N LEU A 143 13.94 -19.45 15.81
CA LEU A 143 13.19 -20.37 14.96
C LEU A 143 13.68 -21.82 15.11
N GLN A 144 15.00 -22.04 15.00
CA GLN A 144 15.56 -23.38 15.13
C GLN A 144 15.33 -24.00 16.52
N ARG A 145 15.35 -23.20 17.59
CA ARG A 145 15.09 -23.69 18.95
C ARG A 145 13.62 -24.07 19.19
N VAL A 146 12.69 -23.39 18.53
CA VAL A 146 11.25 -23.53 18.86
C VAL A 146 10.47 -24.34 17.84
N LYS A 147 11.00 -24.60 16.64
CA LYS A 147 10.25 -25.21 15.52
C LYS A 147 9.56 -26.53 15.88
N ASP A 148 10.25 -27.41 16.62
CA ASP A 148 9.71 -28.71 16.99
C ASP A 148 8.68 -28.57 18.12
N SER A 149 8.99 -27.74 19.13
CA SER A 149 8.09 -27.47 20.26
C SER A 149 6.78 -26.79 19.86
N LEU A 150 6.81 -25.99 18.79
CA LEU A 150 5.63 -25.31 18.24
C LEU A 150 4.94 -26.12 17.14
N ALA A 151 5.45 -27.31 16.83
CA ALA A 151 4.97 -28.17 15.75
C ALA A 151 4.81 -27.41 14.42
N LEU A 152 5.84 -26.63 14.04
CA LEU A 152 5.82 -25.85 12.81
C LEU A 152 5.88 -26.77 11.59
N SER A 153 5.02 -26.56 10.59
CA SER A 153 5.10 -27.31 9.34
C SER A 153 6.39 -26.97 8.57
N PRO A 154 6.91 -27.89 7.74
CA PRO A 154 8.03 -27.61 6.84
C PRO A 154 7.75 -26.44 5.89
N GLU A 155 6.50 -26.27 5.47
CA GLU A 155 6.05 -25.17 4.63
C GLU A 155 6.17 -23.83 5.36
N PHE A 156 5.70 -23.76 6.61
CA PHE A 156 5.82 -22.56 7.42
C PHE A 156 7.26 -22.24 7.80
N ASP A 157 8.06 -23.25 8.16
CA ASP A 157 9.49 -23.07 8.46
C ASP A 157 10.23 -22.45 7.27
N ARG A 158 10.03 -22.98 6.06
CA ARG A 158 10.58 -22.39 4.83
C ARG A 158 10.05 -20.97 4.59
N PHE A 159 8.76 -20.73 4.81
CA PHE A 159 8.16 -19.41 4.65
C PHE A 159 8.81 -18.38 5.58
N ILE A 160 8.90 -18.68 6.88
CA ILE A 160 9.39 -17.72 7.88
C ILE A 160 10.91 -17.49 7.75
N GLN A 161 11.69 -18.50 7.35
CA GLN A 161 13.11 -18.31 7.00
C GLN A 161 13.28 -17.32 5.83
N ASN A 162 12.41 -17.41 4.82
CA ASN A 162 12.40 -16.48 3.71
C ASN A 162 11.93 -15.08 4.14
N GLU A 163 10.92 -14.96 5.02
CA GLU A 163 10.48 -13.67 5.57
C GLU A 163 11.60 -12.97 6.35
N ILE A 164 12.30 -13.69 7.23
CA ILE A 164 13.45 -13.17 7.98
C ILE A 164 14.53 -12.65 7.02
N THR A 165 14.80 -13.41 5.96
CA THR A 165 15.80 -13.06 4.94
C THR A 165 15.35 -11.87 4.09
N ALA A 166 14.08 -11.82 3.68
CA ALA A 166 13.49 -10.72 2.93
C ALA A 166 13.53 -9.42 3.73
N HIS A 167 13.18 -9.48 5.02
CA HIS A 167 13.20 -8.34 5.92
C HIS A 167 14.61 -7.76 6.10
N TYR A 168 15.60 -8.64 6.26
CA TYR A 168 17.01 -8.24 6.30
C TYR A 168 17.45 -7.58 4.99
N LEU A 169 17.15 -8.20 3.84
CA LEU A 169 17.48 -7.67 2.52
C LEU A 169 16.83 -6.31 2.24
N ILE A 170 15.55 -6.13 2.57
CA ILE A 170 14.86 -4.83 2.44
C ILE A 170 15.56 -3.75 3.28
N SER A 171 16.01 -4.11 4.47
CA SER A 171 16.70 -3.18 5.37
C SER A 171 18.04 -2.73 4.76
N LEU A 172 18.79 -3.65 4.14
CA LEU A 172 19.99 -3.30 3.39
C LEU A 172 19.63 -2.45 2.16
N LEU A 173 18.63 -2.81 1.37
CA LEU A 173 18.28 -2.08 0.14
C LEU A 173 17.75 -0.64 0.33
N ALA A 174 17.60 -0.17 1.57
CA ALA A 174 17.10 1.17 1.92
C ALA A 174 17.69 2.34 1.11
N PRO A 175 19.00 2.40 0.80
CA PRO A 175 19.57 3.46 -0.01
C PRO A 175 19.00 3.57 -1.43
N PHE A 176 18.39 2.51 -1.99
CA PHE A 176 17.95 2.44 -3.39
C PHE A 176 16.46 2.70 -3.62
N TYR A 177 15.64 2.63 -2.56
CA TYR A 177 14.19 2.90 -2.66
C TYR A 177 13.73 4.11 -1.85
N ARG A 178 14.56 4.65 -0.94
CA ARG A 178 14.25 5.91 -0.25
C ARG A 178 14.28 7.09 -1.19
N GLN A 179 13.27 7.95 -1.07
CA GLN A 179 13.17 9.20 -1.79
C GLN A 179 13.60 10.40 -0.92
N PRO A 180 14.30 11.40 -1.47
CA PRO A 180 14.86 11.41 -2.81
C PRO A 180 16.05 10.44 -2.95
N TYR A 181 16.09 9.70 -4.06
CA TYR A 181 17.29 8.94 -4.41
C TYR A 181 18.45 9.92 -4.63
N LYS A 182 19.60 9.70 -3.99
CA LYS A 182 20.82 10.47 -4.21
C LYS A 182 21.96 9.49 -4.47
N PRO A 183 22.56 9.47 -5.66
CA PRO A 183 23.70 8.62 -5.96
C PRO A 183 24.87 8.98 -5.03
N GLN A 184 25.47 7.99 -4.38
CA GLN A 184 26.69 8.14 -3.59
C GLN A 184 27.55 6.87 -3.75
N PRO A 185 28.89 7.00 -3.65
CA PRO A 185 29.76 5.84 -3.66
C PRO A 185 29.46 4.98 -2.42
N LEU A 186 29.22 3.69 -2.64
CA LEU A 186 28.99 2.70 -1.59
C LEU A 186 30.18 1.74 -1.55
N ARG A 187 30.50 1.23 -0.35
CA ARG A 187 31.61 0.30 -0.15
C ARG A 187 31.45 -0.95 -1.05
N PRO A 188 32.51 -1.41 -1.75
CA PRO A 188 32.44 -2.62 -2.58
C PRO A 188 31.95 -3.85 -1.82
N THR A 189 32.44 -4.08 -0.59
CA THR A 189 32.03 -5.21 0.26
C THR A 189 30.53 -5.23 0.58
N TYR A 190 29.91 -4.06 0.67
CA TYR A 190 28.46 -3.93 0.86
C TYR A 190 27.71 -4.29 -0.43
N LEU A 191 28.20 -3.85 -1.58
CA LEU A 191 27.64 -4.23 -2.89
C LEU A 191 27.79 -5.74 -3.13
N ASP A 192 28.90 -6.35 -2.72
CA ASP A 192 29.13 -7.79 -2.80
C ASP A 192 28.13 -8.56 -1.91
N THR A 193 27.86 -8.04 -0.71
CA THR A 193 26.84 -8.60 0.18
C THR A 193 25.46 -8.60 -0.49
N LEU A 194 25.08 -7.51 -1.14
CA LEU A 194 23.82 -7.42 -1.88
C LEU A 194 23.82 -8.38 -3.08
N ALA A 195 24.91 -8.45 -3.84
CA ALA A 195 25.06 -9.33 -4.99
C ALA A 195 24.90 -10.82 -4.62
N HIS A 196 25.36 -11.22 -3.43
CA HIS A 196 25.24 -12.58 -2.93
C HIS A 196 23.78 -13.07 -2.81
N PHE A 197 22.82 -12.18 -2.54
CA PHE A 197 21.40 -12.59 -2.49
C PHE A 197 20.91 -13.15 -3.82
N TYR A 198 21.45 -12.65 -4.95
CA TYR A 198 21.11 -13.20 -6.25
C TYR A 198 21.67 -14.61 -6.44
N SER A 199 22.97 -14.81 -6.17
CA SER A 199 23.62 -16.12 -6.34
C SER A 199 23.15 -17.16 -5.32
N SER A 200 22.63 -16.74 -4.17
CA SER A 200 22.04 -17.63 -3.16
C SER A 200 20.75 -18.33 -3.61
N GLY A 201 20.17 -17.93 -4.74
CA GLY A 201 18.89 -18.47 -5.22
C GLY A 201 17.66 -17.94 -4.46
N PHE A 202 17.82 -16.91 -3.61
CA PHE A 202 16.72 -16.27 -2.90
C PHE A 202 15.56 -15.89 -3.85
N PHE A 203 15.87 -15.32 -5.02
CA PHE A 203 14.87 -14.88 -6.00
C PHE A 203 14.24 -16.01 -6.87
N ASN A 204 14.61 -17.27 -6.60
CA ASN A 204 14.01 -18.44 -7.26
C ASN A 204 12.79 -18.98 -6.50
N GLN A 205 12.41 -18.36 -5.38
CA GLN A 205 11.26 -18.75 -4.56
C GLN A 205 9.94 -18.25 -5.18
N HIS A 206 9.63 -18.71 -6.38
CA HIS A 206 8.54 -18.22 -7.23
C HIS A 206 7.16 -18.17 -6.56
N HIS A 207 6.84 -19.12 -5.67
CA HIS A 207 5.55 -19.18 -5.00
C HIS A 207 5.35 -18.02 -3.98
N LEU A 208 6.44 -17.45 -3.47
CA LEU A 208 6.38 -16.38 -2.46
C LEU A 208 5.86 -15.06 -3.01
N VAL A 209 5.82 -14.85 -4.33
CA VAL A 209 5.18 -13.65 -4.91
C VAL A 209 3.71 -13.56 -4.55
N PHE A 210 3.06 -14.66 -4.18
CA PHE A 210 1.64 -14.67 -3.81
C PHE A 210 1.40 -14.58 -2.30
N SER A 211 2.35 -14.99 -1.46
CA SER A 211 2.15 -15.13 -0.01
C SER A 211 2.99 -14.20 0.86
N SER A 212 4.08 -13.65 0.33
CA SER A 212 5.08 -12.89 1.09
C SER A 212 5.19 -11.43 0.62
N PRO A 213 4.64 -10.47 1.38
CA PRO A 213 4.87 -9.04 1.14
C PRO A 213 6.36 -8.67 1.20
N GLY A 214 7.14 -9.32 2.07
CA GLY A 214 8.59 -9.13 2.17
C GLY A 214 9.29 -9.48 0.86
N TYR A 215 9.07 -10.69 0.37
CA TYR A 215 9.67 -11.19 -0.87
C TYR A 215 9.33 -10.29 -2.06
N ARG A 216 8.06 -9.90 -2.21
CA ARG A 216 7.61 -8.95 -3.24
C ARG A 216 8.39 -7.62 -3.19
N ARG A 217 8.56 -7.05 -2.00
CA ARG A 217 9.33 -5.81 -1.81
C ARG A 217 10.81 -6.02 -2.13
N SER A 218 11.40 -7.15 -1.71
CA SER A 218 12.77 -7.50 -2.05
C SER A 218 12.96 -7.55 -3.56
N VAL A 219 12.05 -8.16 -4.32
CA VAL A 219 12.10 -8.19 -5.80
C VAL A 219 12.10 -6.77 -6.37
N ILE A 220 11.15 -5.92 -5.96
CA ILE A 220 11.03 -4.53 -6.45
C ILE A 220 12.30 -3.72 -6.14
N PHE A 221 12.74 -3.73 -4.89
CA PHE A 221 13.88 -2.94 -4.44
C PHE A 221 15.21 -3.46 -4.99
N TYR A 222 15.32 -4.77 -5.21
CA TYR A 222 16.51 -5.35 -5.83
C TYR A 222 16.59 -5.00 -7.32
N THR A 223 15.47 -4.96 -8.05
CA THR A 223 15.46 -4.41 -9.43
C THR A 223 16.02 -3.00 -9.45
N ARG A 224 15.56 -2.13 -8.54
CA ARG A 224 16.07 -0.75 -8.43
C ARG A 224 17.57 -0.71 -8.12
N PHE A 225 18.05 -1.56 -7.21
CA PHE A 225 19.47 -1.69 -6.90
C PHE A 225 20.29 -2.09 -8.13
N LEU A 226 19.85 -3.08 -8.90
CA LEU A 226 20.56 -3.52 -10.09
C LEU A 226 20.54 -2.44 -11.19
N SER A 227 19.47 -1.65 -11.27
CA SER A 227 19.33 -0.55 -12.23
C SER A 227 19.81 0.82 -11.72
N ARG A 228 20.50 0.86 -10.56
CA ARG A 228 20.83 2.08 -9.80
C ARG A 228 21.53 3.20 -10.58
N ALA A 229 22.32 2.85 -11.59
CA ALA A 229 23.03 3.81 -12.43
C ALA A 229 22.09 4.63 -13.35
N SER A 230 20.89 4.10 -13.64
CA SER A 230 19.92 4.70 -14.55
C SER A 230 18.76 5.43 -13.86
N LEU A 231 18.60 5.30 -12.53
CA LEU A 231 17.37 5.70 -11.83
C LEU A 231 17.00 7.20 -11.94
N GLN A 232 17.96 8.08 -12.25
CA GLN A 232 17.74 9.52 -12.44
C GLN A 232 17.88 9.96 -13.89
N THR A 233 17.88 9.02 -14.84
CA THR A 233 18.00 9.32 -16.27
C THR A 233 16.70 8.98 -17.00
N PRO A 234 16.46 9.56 -18.20
CA PRO A 234 15.31 9.19 -19.02
C PRO A 234 15.25 7.68 -19.37
N ALA A 235 16.39 6.99 -19.35
CA ALA A 235 16.51 5.55 -19.62
C ALA A 235 16.17 4.65 -18.41
N ALA A 236 15.77 5.23 -17.27
CA ALA A 236 15.43 4.49 -16.05
C ALA A 236 14.41 3.38 -16.31
N MET A 237 13.32 3.70 -17.01
CA MET A 237 12.22 2.76 -17.26
C MET A 237 12.67 1.56 -18.11
N GLU A 238 13.39 1.83 -19.19
CA GLU A 238 13.92 0.77 -20.06
C GLU A 238 14.89 -0.13 -19.30
N THR A 239 15.80 0.47 -18.52
CA THR A 239 16.79 -0.27 -17.76
C THR A 239 16.13 -1.12 -16.68
N LEU A 240 15.14 -0.59 -15.96
CA LEU A 240 14.36 -1.34 -14.96
C LEU A 240 13.64 -2.53 -15.59
N TYR A 241 12.97 -2.32 -16.73
CA TYR A 241 12.25 -3.38 -17.43
C TYR A 241 13.19 -4.49 -17.89
N ARG A 242 14.27 -4.12 -18.60
CA ARG A 242 15.30 -5.06 -19.06
C ARG A 242 15.91 -5.83 -17.90
N THR A 243 16.27 -5.14 -16.82
CA THR A 243 16.86 -5.75 -15.61
C THR A 243 15.90 -6.77 -14.98
N ALA A 244 14.63 -6.40 -14.79
CA ALA A 244 13.63 -7.32 -14.25
C ALA A 244 13.43 -8.55 -15.15
N HIS A 245 13.44 -8.35 -16.46
CA HIS A 245 13.29 -9.42 -17.45
C HIS A 245 14.50 -10.39 -17.46
N GLU A 246 15.72 -9.87 -17.47
CA GLU A 246 16.94 -10.67 -17.61
C GLU A 246 17.36 -11.36 -16.30
N LYS A 247 17.15 -10.71 -15.16
CA LYS A 247 17.66 -11.19 -13.87
C LYS A 247 16.71 -12.12 -13.13
N PHE A 248 15.40 -11.95 -13.29
CA PHE A 248 14.46 -12.87 -12.65
C PHE A 248 13.94 -13.92 -13.62
N SER A 249 13.31 -14.96 -13.11
CA SER A 249 12.67 -16.02 -13.90
C SER A 249 11.30 -16.38 -13.30
N GLY A 250 10.54 -17.22 -14.02
CA GLY A 250 9.28 -17.78 -13.52
C GLY A 250 8.28 -16.73 -13.05
N GLN A 251 7.63 -16.98 -11.91
CA GLN A 251 6.67 -16.04 -11.32
C GLN A 251 7.35 -14.80 -10.73
N THR A 252 8.61 -14.89 -10.34
CA THR A 252 9.38 -13.75 -9.84
C THR A 252 9.53 -12.68 -10.93
N ARG A 253 9.91 -13.08 -12.15
CA ARG A 253 10.00 -12.17 -13.31
C ARG A 253 8.65 -11.52 -13.62
N GLN A 254 7.61 -12.33 -13.69
CA GLN A 254 6.27 -11.84 -14.02
C GLN A 254 5.79 -10.82 -12.98
N TYR A 255 6.02 -11.06 -11.68
CA TYR A 255 5.71 -10.09 -10.63
C TYR A 255 6.57 -8.83 -10.73
N ALA A 256 7.87 -8.96 -11.01
CA ALA A 256 8.77 -7.80 -11.17
C ALA A 256 8.29 -6.88 -12.31
N LEU A 257 7.96 -7.44 -13.48
CA LEU A 257 7.42 -6.70 -14.62
C LEU A 257 6.03 -6.12 -14.32
N PHE A 258 5.15 -6.93 -13.72
CA PHE A 258 3.80 -6.50 -13.32
C PHE A 258 3.84 -5.31 -12.36
N SER A 259 4.63 -5.40 -11.29
CA SER A 259 4.75 -4.34 -10.28
C SER A 259 5.35 -3.06 -10.87
N LEU A 260 6.38 -3.17 -11.71
CA LEU A 260 6.97 -2.05 -12.43
C LEU A 260 5.93 -1.33 -13.31
N LEU A 261 5.19 -2.07 -14.14
CA LEU A 261 4.16 -1.49 -15.01
C LEU A 261 3.00 -0.91 -14.18
N LYS A 262 2.56 -1.61 -13.13
CA LYS A 262 1.50 -1.15 -12.23
C LYS A 262 1.84 0.18 -11.55
N GLU A 263 3.10 0.38 -11.17
CA GLU A 263 3.58 1.61 -10.54
C GLU A 263 3.56 2.79 -11.52
N HIS A 264 4.13 2.62 -12.72
CA HIS A 264 4.40 3.74 -13.62
C HIS A 264 3.31 4.02 -14.66
N LEU A 265 2.49 3.03 -15.05
CA LEU A 265 1.47 3.20 -16.10
C LEU A 265 0.47 4.33 -15.81
N PRO A 266 0.00 4.57 -14.57
CA PRO A 266 -0.94 5.67 -14.29
C PRO A 266 -0.32 7.07 -14.39
N GLN A 267 1.01 7.19 -14.34
CA GLN A 267 1.72 8.46 -14.15
C GLN A 267 2.60 8.83 -15.35
N ASN A 268 2.95 7.89 -16.22
CA ASN A 268 3.95 8.09 -17.26
C ASN A 268 3.47 7.56 -18.62
N PRO A 269 3.16 8.46 -19.59
CA PRO A 269 2.73 8.04 -20.94
C PRO A 269 3.81 7.25 -21.69
N ASN A 270 5.10 7.42 -21.36
CA ASN A 270 6.21 6.70 -21.98
C ASN A 270 6.26 5.21 -21.59
N VAL A 271 5.37 4.75 -20.70
CA VAL A 271 5.26 3.33 -20.30
C VAL A 271 4.41 2.53 -21.30
N ALA A 272 3.64 3.17 -22.17
CA ALA A 272 2.75 2.49 -23.12
C ALA A 272 3.46 1.43 -24.01
N PRO A 273 4.68 1.66 -24.55
CA PRO A 273 5.40 0.61 -25.29
C PRO A 273 5.75 -0.61 -24.43
N PHE A 274 6.07 -0.39 -23.15
CA PHE A 274 6.40 -1.47 -22.21
C PHE A 274 5.17 -2.27 -21.79
N LEU A 275 3.97 -1.72 -21.92
CA LEU A 275 2.73 -2.48 -21.70
C LEU A 275 2.56 -3.58 -22.75
N GLU A 276 2.86 -3.30 -24.02
CA GLU A 276 2.78 -4.30 -25.10
C GLU A 276 3.86 -5.39 -24.95
N LEU A 277 5.05 -5.03 -24.49
CA LEU A 277 6.07 -6.01 -24.09
C LEU A 277 5.57 -6.86 -22.91
N GLY A 278 5.02 -6.20 -21.88
CA GLY A 278 4.49 -6.86 -20.68
C GLY A 278 3.38 -7.86 -20.99
N LYS A 279 2.53 -7.59 -21.99
CA LYS A 279 1.49 -8.54 -22.46
C LYS A 279 2.07 -9.85 -22.99
N LYS A 280 3.28 -9.83 -23.55
CA LYS A 280 4.01 -11.01 -24.03
C LYS A 280 4.75 -11.70 -22.88
N ASP A 281 5.44 -10.92 -22.05
CA ASP A 281 6.34 -11.45 -21.00
C ASP A 281 5.58 -11.95 -19.75
N ILE A 282 4.36 -11.45 -19.50
CA ILE A 282 3.52 -11.82 -18.37
C ILE A 282 2.47 -12.83 -18.82
N THR A 283 2.70 -14.11 -18.56
CA THR A 283 1.76 -15.18 -18.93
C THR A 283 0.59 -15.31 -17.94
N TYR A 284 0.81 -14.94 -16.68
CA TYR A 284 -0.19 -14.97 -15.62
C TYR A 284 -1.36 -14.01 -15.91
N LYS A 285 -2.51 -14.59 -16.30
CA LYS A 285 -3.69 -13.87 -16.79
C LYS A 285 -4.22 -12.81 -15.83
N PRO A 286 -4.27 -13.01 -14.49
CA PRO A 286 -4.74 -11.99 -13.57
C PRO A 286 -3.91 -10.70 -13.60
N TYR A 287 -2.58 -10.79 -13.70
CA TYR A 287 -1.72 -9.60 -13.83
C TYR A 287 -2.00 -8.82 -15.12
N ARG A 288 -2.15 -9.53 -16.26
CA ARG A 288 -2.51 -8.87 -17.53
C ARG A 288 -3.84 -8.15 -17.45
N ARG A 289 -4.89 -8.81 -16.93
CA ARG A 289 -6.21 -8.17 -16.72
C ARG A 289 -6.13 -6.95 -15.83
N TYR A 290 -5.31 -7.01 -14.77
CA TYR A 290 -5.09 -5.88 -13.88
C TYR A 290 -4.43 -4.73 -14.65
N LEU A 291 -3.36 -4.98 -15.41
CA LEU A 291 -2.68 -3.96 -16.22
C LEU A 291 -3.59 -3.38 -17.32
N ASP A 292 -4.39 -4.22 -17.99
CA ASP A 292 -5.38 -3.77 -18.97
C ASP A 292 -6.41 -2.86 -18.30
N SER A 293 -6.87 -3.20 -17.08
CA SER A 293 -7.78 -2.35 -16.31
C SER A 293 -7.14 -1.00 -15.96
N LEU A 294 -5.82 -0.96 -15.71
CA LEU A 294 -5.11 0.31 -15.50
C LEU A 294 -4.99 1.11 -16.79
N ALA A 295 -4.67 0.46 -17.91
CA ALA A 295 -4.47 1.08 -19.21
C ALA A 295 -5.75 1.68 -19.78
N THR A 296 -6.87 0.98 -19.58
CA THR A 296 -8.21 1.32 -20.09
C THR A 296 -9.02 2.18 -19.14
N ARG A 297 -8.46 2.54 -17.96
CA ARG A 297 -9.10 3.50 -17.05
C ARG A 297 -9.46 4.76 -17.82
N PRO A 298 -10.73 5.20 -17.79
CA PRO A 298 -11.15 6.43 -18.45
C PRO A 298 -10.25 7.59 -18.03
N LYS A 299 -9.41 8.11 -18.93
CA LYS A 299 -8.58 9.30 -18.66
C LYS A 299 -9.43 10.58 -18.59
N ILE A 300 -10.71 10.45 -18.89
CA ILE A 300 -11.69 11.51 -18.98
C ILE A 300 -12.77 11.22 -17.94
N LEU A 301 -12.73 11.92 -16.82
CA LEU A 301 -13.79 11.88 -15.80
C LEU A 301 -15.10 12.51 -16.30
N THR A 302 -15.04 13.30 -17.38
CA THR A 302 -16.17 14.11 -17.87
C THR A 302 -17.16 13.36 -18.77
N ASN A 303 -16.85 12.13 -19.23
CA ASN A 303 -17.67 11.43 -20.23
C ASN A 303 -18.12 10.03 -19.79
N ASN A 304 -17.86 9.63 -18.55
CA ASN A 304 -18.37 8.36 -18.01
C ASN A 304 -19.60 8.62 -17.11
N PRO A 305 -20.82 8.25 -17.55
CA PRO A 305 -22.05 8.54 -16.80
C PRO A 305 -22.05 7.98 -15.37
N GLN A 306 -21.43 6.82 -15.13
CA GLN A 306 -21.36 6.23 -13.79
C GLN A 306 -20.45 7.04 -12.84
N LEU A 307 -19.38 7.65 -13.37
CA LEU A 307 -18.49 8.50 -12.59
C LEU A 307 -19.11 9.89 -12.37
N LEU A 308 -19.76 10.44 -13.40
CA LEU A 308 -20.43 11.74 -13.37
C LEU A 308 -21.58 11.79 -12.36
N ASN A 309 -22.41 10.74 -12.33
CA ASN A 309 -23.57 10.64 -11.44
C ASN A 309 -23.20 10.25 -10.00
N ASN A 310 -21.91 10.14 -9.69
CA ASN A 310 -21.46 9.73 -8.37
C ASN A 310 -21.84 10.78 -7.32
N ALA A 311 -22.62 10.36 -6.32
CA ALA A 311 -23.10 11.26 -5.27
C ALA A 311 -21.99 11.65 -4.29
N LEU A 312 -21.96 12.94 -3.95
CA LEU A 312 -21.14 13.57 -2.93
C LEU A 312 -22.04 14.24 -1.91
N THR A 313 -21.58 14.40 -0.68
CA THR A 313 -22.34 15.08 0.38
C THR A 313 -21.59 16.29 0.89
N THR A 314 -22.19 17.48 0.85
CA THR A 314 -21.57 18.71 1.36
C THR A 314 -21.49 18.72 2.88
N LEU A 315 -20.75 19.68 3.46
CA LEU A 315 -20.73 19.91 4.91
C LEU A 315 -22.12 20.11 5.52
N LYS A 316 -23.06 20.70 4.75
CA LYS A 316 -24.45 20.93 5.16
C LYS A 316 -25.34 19.70 5.04
N GLY A 317 -24.84 18.60 4.45
CA GLY A 317 -25.60 17.37 4.24
C GLY A 317 -26.32 17.30 2.88
N GLU A 318 -26.22 18.35 2.07
CA GLU A 318 -26.80 18.37 0.72
C GLU A 318 -26.08 17.37 -0.19
N LYS A 319 -26.83 16.74 -1.10
CA LYS A 319 -26.26 15.85 -2.10
C LYS A 319 -25.97 16.65 -3.37
N ILE A 320 -24.76 16.47 -3.91
CA ILE A 320 -24.39 16.96 -5.24
C ILE A 320 -23.76 15.80 -6.02
N THR A 321 -23.68 15.92 -7.33
CA THR A 321 -22.96 14.93 -8.16
C THR A 321 -21.52 15.36 -8.42
N TRP A 322 -20.68 14.41 -8.82
CA TRP A 322 -19.34 14.71 -9.33
C TRP A 322 -19.40 15.62 -10.56
N GLN A 323 -20.39 15.44 -11.44
CA GLN A 323 -20.63 16.32 -12.59
C GLN A 323 -20.88 17.76 -12.17
N GLU A 324 -21.75 17.98 -11.17
CA GLU A 324 -22.02 19.33 -10.65
C GLU A 324 -20.76 19.95 -10.03
N LEU A 325 -19.95 19.16 -9.33
CA LEU A 325 -18.68 19.63 -8.80
C LEU A 325 -17.71 20.07 -9.91
N LEU A 326 -17.57 19.28 -10.97
CA LEU A 326 -16.77 19.64 -12.13
C LEU A 326 -17.29 20.93 -12.80
N ALA A 327 -18.62 21.05 -12.95
CA ALA A 327 -19.25 22.22 -13.54
C ALA A 327 -18.99 23.50 -12.72
N ARG A 328 -19.09 23.41 -11.38
CA ARG A 328 -18.80 24.53 -10.45
C ARG A 328 -17.35 25.02 -10.51
N ASN A 329 -16.44 24.16 -10.96
CA ASN A 329 -15.00 24.43 -10.98
C ASN A 329 -14.44 24.51 -12.42
N ARG A 330 -15.29 24.63 -13.42
CA ARG A 330 -14.87 24.76 -14.83
C ARG A 330 -13.95 25.97 -14.99
N GLY A 331 -12.89 25.81 -15.78
CA GLY A 331 -11.88 26.85 -15.99
C GLY A 331 -10.76 26.87 -14.93
N LYS A 332 -10.91 26.13 -13.82
CA LYS A 332 -9.89 26.05 -12.77
C LYS A 332 -9.15 24.72 -12.81
N VAL A 333 -7.87 24.74 -12.42
CA VAL A 333 -7.13 23.51 -12.10
C VAL A 333 -7.65 22.99 -10.76
N MET A 334 -8.08 21.74 -10.70
CA MET A 334 -8.56 21.14 -9.45
C MET A 334 -7.50 20.20 -8.88
N TYR A 335 -7.08 20.45 -7.64
CA TYR A 335 -6.28 19.52 -6.85
C TYR A 335 -7.17 18.84 -5.82
N VAL A 336 -7.44 17.55 -6.05
CA VAL A 336 -8.42 16.77 -5.31
C VAL A 336 -7.71 15.78 -4.39
N ASN A 337 -7.96 15.85 -3.08
CA ASN A 337 -7.39 14.99 -2.05
C ASN A 337 -8.45 14.01 -1.53
N PHE A 338 -8.10 12.72 -1.48
CA PHE A 338 -8.88 11.69 -0.79
C PHE A 338 -8.30 11.40 0.59
N TRP A 339 -9.10 11.65 1.64
CA TRP A 339 -8.65 11.54 3.03
C TRP A 339 -9.73 10.91 3.94
N ALA A 340 -9.37 10.62 5.19
CA ALA A 340 -10.33 10.25 6.22
C ALA A 340 -9.89 10.78 7.57
N SER A 341 -10.85 11.09 8.43
CA SER A 341 -10.58 11.67 9.76
C SER A 341 -9.86 10.71 10.71
N TRP A 342 -9.92 9.40 10.44
CA TRP A 342 -9.33 8.33 11.24
C TRP A 342 -7.94 7.86 10.75
N PHE A 343 -7.33 8.55 9.78
CA PHE A 343 -6.03 8.16 9.23
C PHE A 343 -4.97 9.25 9.38
N ASP A 344 -4.13 9.08 10.39
CA ASP A 344 -3.17 10.07 10.86
C ASP A 344 -2.22 10.59 9.76
N LEU A 345 -1.71 9.71 8.89
CA LEU A 345 -0.82 10.10 7.80
C LEU A 345 -1.48 11.05 6.79
N SER A 346 -2.81 11.00 6.61
CA SER A 346 -3.51 11.99 5.77
C SER A 346 -3.58 13.36 6.42
N LEU A 347 -3.65 13.42 7.76
CA LEU A 347 -3.84 14.68 8.48
C LEU A 347 -2.62 15.59 8.40
N ASP A 348 -1.40 15.04 8.40
CA ASP A 348 -0.17 15.82 8.25
C ASP A 348 -0.06 16.44 6.85
N GLN A 349 -0.55 15.74 5.83
CA GLN A 349 -0.57 16.24 4.47
C GLN A 349 -1.58 17.38 4.27
N LEU A 350 -2.63 17.45 5.09
CA LEU A 350 -3.58 18.58 5.05
C LEU A 350 -2.91 19.90 5.43
N VAL A 351 -1.95 19.88 6.38
CA VAL A 351 -1.18 21.08 6.77
C VAL A 351 -0.29 21.54 5.61
N LEU A 352 0.40 20.62 4.95
CA LEU A 352 1.21 20.93 3.76
C LEU A 352 0.35 21.46 2.61
N SER A 353 -0.88 20.96 2.47
CA SER A 353 -1.84 21.44 1.48
C SER A 353 -2.22 22.91 1.70
N GLN A 354 -2.33 23.36 2.96
CA GLN A 354 -2.60 24.77 3.27
C GLN A 354 -1.41 25.67 2.89
N GLN A 355 -0.17 25.19 3.10
CA GLN A 355 1.02 25.93 2.68
C GLN A 355 1.08 26.07 1.16
N LEU A 356 0.73 25.02 0.42
CA LEU A 356 0.64 25.07 -1.04
C LEU A 356 -0.46 26.02 -1.51
N GLN A 357 -1.63 26.01 -0.87
CA GLN A 357 -2.71 26.99 -1.14
C GLN A 357 -2.24 28.42 -0.98
N ALA A 358 -1.50 28.73 0.09
CA ALA A 358 -0.99 30.06 0.32
C ALA A 358 -0.07 30.54 -0.82
N ARG A 359 0.74 29.63 -1.39
CA ARG A 359 1.62 29.93 -2.53
C ARG A 359 0.86 30.10 -3.85
N LEU A 360 -0.30 29.47 -3.99
CA LEU A 360 -1.13 29.45 -5.21
C LEU A 360 -2.36 30.35 -5.11
N LYS A 361 -2.44 31.23 -4.11
CA LYS A 361 -3.66 31.98 -3.77
C LYS A 361 -4.20 32.83 -4.93
N GLU A 362 -3.31 33.38 -5.75
CA GLU A 362 -3.65 34.24 -6.90
C GLU A 362 -3.82 33.45 -8.21
N SER A 363 -3.73 32.12 -8.15
CA SER A 363 -3.87 31.24 -9.31
C SER A 363 -5.29 30.67 -9.42
N GLU A 364 -5.72 30.32 -10.64
CA GLU A 364 -7.01 29.65 -10.88
C GLU A 364 -6.98 28.16 -10.47
N VAL A 365 -6.67 27.91 -9.19
CA VAL A 365 -6.56 26.57 -8.59
C VAL A 365 -7.59 26.43 -7.48
N VAL A 366 -8.26 25.27 -7.42
CA VAL A 366 -9.19 24.93 -6.35
C VAL A 366 -8.77 23.64 -5.66
N PHE A 367 -8.89 23.63 -4.34
CA PHE A 367 -8.58 22.48 -3.51
C PHE A 367 -9.88 21.80 -3.08
N VAL A 368 -10.01 20.53 -3.45
CA VAL A 368 -11.19 19.72 -3.18
C VAL A 368 -10.78 18.57 -2.27
N TYR A 369 -11.48 18.42 -1.15
CA TYR A 369 -11.24 17.38 -0.17
C TYR A 369 -12.43 16.41 -0.18
N LEU A 370 -12.18 15.19 -0.65
CA LEU A 370 -13.15 14.10 -0.67
C LEU A 370 -12.84 13.15 0.47
N SER A 371 -13.64 13.23 1.53
CA SER A 371 -13.53 12.34 2.67
C SER A 371 -14.29 11.04 2.41
N VAL A 372 -13.65 9.91 2.71
CA VAL A 372 -14.26 8.57 2.70
C VAL A 372 -14.80 8.15 4.08
N ASP A 373 -14.93 9.10 5.02
CA ASP A 373 -15.55 8.85 6.32
C ASP A 373 -16.98 8.31 6.13
N ARG A 374 -17.35 7.30 6.92
CA ARG A 374 -18.67 6.70 6.82
C ARG A 374 -19.72 7.66 7.40
N PRO A 375 -21.02 7.51 7.05
CA PRO A 375 -22.07 8.38 7.58
C PRO A 375 -22.09 8.51 9.11
N LYS A 376 -21.76 7.43 9.82
CA LYS A 376 -21.64 7.40 11.30
C LYS A 376 -20.50 8.26 11.85
N ASP A 377 -19.46 8.50 11.05
CA ASP A 377 -18.23 9.21 11.43
C ASP A 377 -18.27 10.70 11.00
N LYS A 378 -19.41 11.17 10.47
CA LYS A 378 -19.61 12.54 9.96
C LYS A 378 -19.28 13.63 10.98
N VAL A 379 -19.60 13.41 12.26
CA VAL A 379 -19.33 14.39 13.32
C VAL A 379 -17.81 14.55 13.51
N GLN A 380 -17.08 13.44 13.55
CA GLN A 380 -15.62 13.44 13.67
C GLN A 380 -14.97 14.14 12.47
N TRP A 381 -15.42 13.83 11.25
CA TRP A 381 -14.97 14.50 10.04
C TRP A 381 -15.12 16.03 10.10
N GLN A 382 -16.31 16.52 10.49
CA GLN A 382 -16.56 17.95 10.63
C GLN A 382 -15.71 18.60 11.72
N GLN A 383 -15.51 17.92 12.86
CA GLN A 383 -14.64 18.38 13.94
C GLN A 383 -13.19 18.48 13.48
N THR A 384 -12.69 17.48 12.75
CA THR A 384 -11.32 17.47 12.22
C THR A 384 -11.09 18.61 11.24
N ILE A 385 -12.05 18.91 10.34
CA ILE A 385 -11.97 20.06 9.43
C ILE A 385 -11.78 21.38 10.21
N ARG A 386 -12.56 21.57 11.28
CA ARG A 386 -12.48 22.78 12.12
C ARG A 386 -11.16 22.83 12.90
N ALA A 387 -10.82 21.74 13.58
CA ALA A 387 -9.61 21.65 14.41
C ALA A 387 -8.32 21.86 13.60
N ARG A 388 -8.34 21.49 12.31
CA ARG A 388 -7.19 21.66 11.40
C ARG A 388 -7.23 22.95 10.57
N GLY A 389 -8.20 23.85 10.80
CA GLY A 389 -8.28 25.13 10.11
C GLY A 389 -8.57 25.03 8.60
N LEU A 390 -9.26 23.98 8.16
CA LEU A 390 -9.51 23.73 6.74
C LEU A 390 -10.72 24.49 6.18
N THR A 391 -11.29 25.42 6.94
CA THR A 391 -12.51 26.17 6.63
C THR A 391 -12.29 27.40 5.74
N GLN A 392 -11.12 27.55 5.13
CA GLN A 392 -10.82 28.67 4.22
C GLN A 392 -11.72 28.65 2.99
N SER A 393 -12.04 29.83 2.42
CA SER A 393 -13.07 30.03 1.38
C SER A 393 -12.85 29.23 0.09
N ASN A 394 -11.59 28.90 -0.23
CA ASN A 394 -11.23 28.20 -1.47
C ASN A 394 -11.19 26.67 -1.30
N ASN A 395 -11.47 26.16 -0.09
CA ASN A 395 -11.52 24.74 0.19
C ASN A 395 -12.93 24.20 0.05
N GLN A 396 -13.08 23.15 -0.74
CA GLN A 396 -14.36 22.47 -0.91
C GLN A 396 -14.31 21.10 -0.28
N HIS A 397 -15.24 20.81 0.63
CA HIS A 397 -15.26 19.57 1.42
C HIS A 397 -16.50 18.75 1.11
N TYR A 398 -16.30 17.48 0.79
CA TYR A 398 -17.39 16.55 0.52
C TYR A 398 -17.13 15.17 1.12
N LEU A 399 -18.20 14.48 1.53
CA LEU A 399 -18.17 13.03 1.77
C LEU A 399 -18.43 12.28 0.47
N ILE A 400 -17.71 11.19 0.27
CA ILE A 400 -17.90 10.22 -0.81
C ILE A 400 -18.01 8.82 -0.22
N ASN A 401 -18.86 7.98 -0.81
CA ASN A 401 -18.88 6.55 -0.47
C ASN A 401 -17.58 5.89 -0.97
N ASP A 402 -16.84 5.22 -0.08
CA ASP A 402 -15.55 4.56 -0.39
C ASP A 402 -15.66 3.46 -1.45
N GLN A 403 -16.85 2.87 -1.61
CA GLN A 403 -17.16 1.85 -2.62
C GLN A 403 -17.77 2.43 -3.89
N SER A 404 -17.90 3.76 -4.00
CA SER A 404 -18.54 4.37 -5.15
C SER A 404 -17.70 4.18 -6.43
N PRO A 405 -18.30 4.23 -7.63
CA PRO A 405 -17.55 4.13 -8.89
C PRO A 405 -16.41 5.15 -8.98
N LEU A 406 -16.63 6.40 -8.54
CA LEU A 406 -15.59 7.43 -8.51
C LEU A 406 -14.47 7.13 -7.51
N ALA A 407 -14.81 6.71 -6.28
CA ALA A 407 -13.80 6.32 -5.30
C ALA A 407 -12.98 5.12 -5.80
N THR A 408 -13.64 4.13 -6.40
CA THR A 408 -12.99 2.95 -7.02
C THR A 408 -12.09 3.35 -8.18
N PHE A 409 -12.54 4.28 -9.03
CA PHE A 409 -11.78 4.76 -10.17
C PHE A 409 -10.47 5.44 -9.74
N ILE A 410 -10.55 6.33 -8.74
CA ILE A 410 -9.41 7.12 -8.27
C ILE A 410 -8.44 6.29 -7.44
N THR A 411 -8.95 5.54 -6.47
CA THR A 411 -8.12 4.67 -5.63
C THR A 411 -7.61 3.45 -6.38
N GLY A 412 -8.31 3.07 -7.46
CA GLY A 412 -8.05 1.87 -8.22
C GLY A 412 -8.43 0.58 -7.53
N LYS A 413 -9.21 0.64 -6.44
CA LYS A 413 -9.58 -0.51 -5.61
C LYS A 413 -11.09 -0.56 -5.44
N LYS A 414 -11.67 -1.75 -5.61
CA LYS A 414 -13.12 -1.98 -5.47
C LYS A 414 -13.59 -1.97 -4.01
N ASP A 415 -12.67 -2.29 -3.09
CA ASP A 415 -12.97 -2.48 -1.66
C ASP A 415 -12.37 -1.37 -0.75
N GLY A 416 -11.86 -0.27 -1.33
CA GLY A 416 -11.06 0.75 -0.62
C GLY A 416 -9.69 0.16 -0.21
N PHE A 417 -8.52 0.77 -0.34
CA PHE A 417 -8.10 2.06 0.22
C PHE A 417 -6.53 2.19 -0.01
N PRO A 418 -5.91 3.30 -0.54
CA PRO A 418 -4.72 3.95 0.11
C PRO A 418 -4.84 5.52 0.22
N LEU A 419 -4.66 6.14 1.42
CA LEU A 419 -5.45 7.32 1.96
C LEU A 419 -4.69 8.61 1.72
N LEU A 420 -3.91 8.54 0.66
CA LEU A 420 -3.03 9.56 0.13
C LEU A 420 -3.12 9.48 -1.40
N ASN A 421 -4.34 9.48 -1.91
CA ASN A 421 -4.57 9.62 -3.34
C ASN A 421 -4.89 11.08 -3.63
N TYR A 422 -4.17 11.62 -4.60
CA TYR A 422 -4.39 12.94 -5.14
C TYR A 422 -4.74 12.81 -6.60
N LEU A 423 -5.68 13.63 -7.03
CA LEU A 423 -6.11 13.72 -8.41
C LEU A 423 -5.89 15.17 -8.86
N LEU A 424 -5.25 15.33 -10.01
CA LEU A 424 -5.04 16.64 -10.63
C LEU A 424 -5.88 16.71 -11.90
N ILE A 425 -6.72 17.74 -11.99
CA ILE A 425 -7.66 17.97 -13.10
C ILE A 425 -7.31 19.32 -13.74
N SER A 426 -7.21 19.36 -15.07
CA SER A 426 -6.97 20.59 -15.83
C SER A 426 -8.19 21.52 -15.85
N LYS A 427 -7.97 22.76 -16.31
CA LYS A 427 -9.03 23.76 -16.53
C LYS A 427 -10.16 23.28 -17.45
N THR A 428 -9.83 22.38 -18.38
CA THR A 428 -10.78 21.76 -19.33
C THR A 428 -11.57 20.60 -18.72
N GLY A 429 -11.32 20.23 -17.46
CA GLY A 429 -11.95 19.11 -16.77
C GLY A 429 -11.31 17.75 -17.06
N GLN A 430 -10.20 17.70 -17.79
CA GLN A 430 -9.49 16.46 -18.09
C GLN A 430 -8.62 16.04 -16.91
N VAL A 431 -8.50 14.72 -16.69
CA VAL A 431 -7.59 14.23 -15.64
C VAL A 431 -6.15 14.33 -16.13
N ALA A 432 -5.38 15.20 -15.49
CA ALA A 432 -3.95 15.34 -15.74
C ALA A 432 -3.15 14.25 -15.02
N ALA A 433 -3.55 13.87 -13.79
CA ALA A 433 -2.91 12.78 -13.05
C ALA A 433 -3.89 12.11 -12.06
N ILE A 434 -4.07 10.78 -12.17
CA ILE A 434 -4.92 9.96 -11.26
C ILE A 434 -4.20 9.64 -9.94
N LYS A 435 -2.88 9.83 -9.89
CA LYS A 435 -2.03 9.76 -8.70
C LYS A 435 -1.09 10.97 -8.69
N ALA A 436 -1.67 12.15 -8.52
CA ALA A 436 -0.91 13.38 -8.41
C ALA A 436 0.03 13.34 -7.20
N ARG A 437 1.07 14.17 -7.24
CA ARG A 437 2.04 14.27 -6.15
C ARG A 437 1.37 14.80 -4.88
N PRO A 438 1.83 14.38 -3.67
CA PRO A 438 1.35 14.93 -2.41
C PRO A 438 1.78 16.40 -2.24
N PRO A 439 1.11 17.17 -1.36
CA PRO A 439 1.38 18.61 -1.19
C PRO A 439 2.80 18.93 -0.68
N GLY A 440 3.48 17.97 -0.04
CA GLY A 440 4.87 18.11 0.37
C GLY A 440 5.91 17.90 -0.74
N ASP A 441 5.50 17.44 -1.92
CA ASP A 441 6.43 17.20 -3.03
C ASP A 441 6.76 18.53 -3.73
N PRO A 442 8.04 18.91 -3.84
CA PRO A 442 8.44 20.18 -4.44
C PRO A 442 8.03 20.32 -5.91
N GLU A 443 7.88 19.20 -6.65
CA GLU A 443 7.52 19.23 -8.07
C GLU A 443 6.02 19.42 -8.32
N LEU A 444 5.16 19.26 -7.29
CA LEU A 444 3.72 19.43 -7.47
C LEU A 444 3.35 20.85 -7.91
N GLN A 445 4.06 21.86 -7.41
CA GLN A 445 3.84 23.23 -7.82
C GLN A 445 4.12 23.42 -9.32
N ASN A 446 5.14 22.74 -9.84
CA ASN A 446 5.46 22.76 -11.27
C ASN A 446 4.37 22.07 -12.09
N ASP A 447 3.83 20.94 -11.62
CA ASP A 447 2.71 20.25 -12.29
C ASP A 447 1.48 21.17 -12.40
N ILE A 448 1.10 21.81 -11.29
CA ILE A 448 -0.06 22.71 -11.24
C ILE A 448 0.17 23.92 -12.16
N THR A 449 1.35 24.54 -12.06
CA THR A 449 1.73 25.71 -12.89
C THR A 449 1.69 25.37 -14.38
N THR A 450 2.19 24.19 -14.76
CA THR A 450 2.12 23.71 -16.15
C THR A 450 0.67 23.64 -16.65
N LEU A 451 -0.26 23.17 -15.82
CA LEU A 451 -1.68 23.11 -16.20
C LEU A 451 -2.39 24.46 -16.22
N LEU A 452 -1.91 25.43 -15.42
CA LEU A 452 -2.43 26.80 -15.45
C LEU A 452 -2.07 27.51 -16.75
N HIS A 453 -0.87 27.27 -17.30
CA HIS A 453 -0.41 27.86 -18.56
C HIS A 453 -0.86 27.12 -19.82
N LYS A 454 -1.35 25.89 -19.68
CA LYS A 454 -1.92 25.13 -20.79
C LYS A 454 -3.31 25.70 -21.10
N GLU A 455 -3.54 26.10 -22.35
CA GLU A 455 -4.84 26.63 -22.81
C GLU A 455 -5.94 25.57 -22.74
#